data_AF-A0A8H4UFQ3-F1
#
_entry.id   AF-A0A8H4UFQ3-F1
#
_cell.length_a   1.000
_cell.length_b   1.000
_cell.length_c   1.000
_cell.angle_alpha   90.00
_cell.angle_beta   90.00
_cell.angle_gamma   90.00
#
_symmetry.space_group_name_H-M   'P 1'
#
loop_
_entity.id
_entity.type
_entity.pdbx_description
1 polymer ?
#
loop_
_entity_poly.entity_id
_entity_poly.type
_entity_poly.pdbx_seq_one_letter_code
_entity_poly.pdbx_strand_id
1 'polypeptide(L)'
;PPVAVERPYDPTDVDPVDENIDETGSRAESPPITEDPCEFEWRNLKKLIVLVLSSLVWRCPEVQNQIRKHGGVEAILSCTSFDAHNPYMKEHAVMCLKFLLENNKENQKIVEELEAREVVRDESGVLAKTGHEAVIDSVGKLTIQKAVPSSSTASHVAEEVLDE
;
A
#
# COMPACT_ATOMS: atom_id res chain seq x y z
N PRO A 1 -2.51 -27.75 34.47
CA PRO A 1 -3.47 -26.97 35.31
C PRO A 1 -4.89 -27.54 35.18
N PRO A 2 -5.68 -27.62 36.27
CA PRO A 2 -7.07 -28.05 36.16
C PRO A 2 -7.86 -26.98 35.37
N VAL A 3 -8.63 -27.42 34.38
CA VAL A 3 -9.45 -26.55 33.54
C VAL A 3 -10.66 -26.12 34.37
N ALA A 4 -10.80 -24.81 34.61
CA ALA A 4 -11.96 -24.25 35.29
C ALA A 4 -13.20 -24.49 34.42
N VAL A 5 -14.15 -25.26 34.94
CA VAL A 5 -15.45 -25.46 34.29
C VAL A 5 -16.31 -24.26 34.68
N GLU A 6 -16.55 -23.35 33.74
CA GLU A 6 -17.41 -22.19 33.97
C GLU A 6 -18.83 -22.66 34.30
N ARG A 7 -19.37 -22.14 35.42
CA ARG A 7 -20.76 -22.40 35.81
C ARG A 7 -21.69 -21.52 34.97
N PRO A 8 -22.90 -22.00 34.61
CA PRO A 8 -23.91 -21.17 33.96
C PRO A 8 -24.20 -19.91 34.79
N TYR A 9 -24.26 -18.76 34.12
CA TYR A 9 -24.52 -17.46 34.75
C TYR A 9 -25.89 -17.46 35.45
N ASP A 10 -25.90 -17.31 36.78
CA ASP A 10 -27.10 -17.12 37.59
C ASP A 10 -27.25 -15.63 37.93
N PRO A 11 -28.32 -14.96 37.46
CA PRO A 11 -28.53 -13.53 37.71
C PRO A 11 -28.85 -13.19 39.17
N THR A 12 -28.95 -14.19 40.05
CA THR A 12 -29.12 -14.01 41.51
C THR A 12 -27.84 -14.22 42.30
N ASP A 13 -26.75 -14.66 41.65
CA ASP A 13 -25.44 -14.72 42.28
C ASP A 13 -24.98 -13.30 42.60
N VAL A 14 -24.77 -13.04 43.88
CA VAL A 14 -24.15 -11.80 44.34
C VAL A 14 -22.69 -11.90 43.93
N ASP A 15 -22.24 -10.99 43.06
CA ASP A 15 -20.82 -10.91 42.70
C ASP A 15 -20.00 -10.89 44.00
N PRO A 16 -18.94 -11.72 44.12
CA PRO A 16 -18.08 -11.64 45.27
C PRO A 16 -17.54 -10.22 45.36
N VAL A 17 -17.92 -9.51 46.42
CA VAL A 17 -17.33 -8.23 46.77
C VAL A 17 -15.86 -8.50 46.97
N ASP A 18 -15.04 -7.90 46.11
CA ASP A 18 -13.59 -7.97 46.23
C ASP A 18 -13.20 -7.25 47.52
N GLU A 19 -13.04 -7.99 48.61
CA GLU A 19 -12.57 -7.45 49.89
C GLU A 19 -11.09 -6.98 49.81
N ASN A 20 -10.42 -7.11 48.65
CA ASN A 20 -9.07 -6.63 48.37
C ASN A 20 -9.04 -5.39 47.45
N ILE A 21 -9.93 -4.42 47.66
CA ILE A 21 -9.83 -3.09 47.01
C ILE A 21 -8.54 -2.32 47.43
N ASP A 22 -7.80 -2.79 48.44
CA ASP A 22 -6.65 -2.06 49.03
C ASP A 22 -5.28 -2.74 48.90
N GLU A 23 -5.09 -3.70 47.98
CA GLU A 23 -3.75 -4.17 47.59
C GLU A 23 -3.39 -3.78 46.15
N THR A 24 -3.02 -2.51 45.98
CA THR A 24 -2.43 -1.91 44.77
C THR A 24 -1.01 -2.43 44.46
N GLY A 25 -0.71 -3.71 44.72
CA GLY A 25 0.67 -4.21 44.80
C GLY A 25 1.14 -5.10 43.64
N SER A 26 0.28 -5.58 42.74
CA SER A 26 0.67 -6.63 41.77
C SER A 26 0.42 -6.30 40.30
N ARG A 27 0.01 -5.07 39.98
CA ARG A 27 0.08 -4.59 38.59
C ARG A 27 1.36 -3.79 38.48
N ALA A 28 2.38 -4.35 37.81
CA ALA A 28 3.53 -3.57 37.39
C ALA A 28 2.99 -2.30 36.73
N GLU A 29 3.24 -1.14 37.35
CA GLU A 29 2.84 0.13 36.79
C GLU A 29 3.44 0.20 35.39
N SER A 30 2.57 0.38 34.39
CA SER A 30 3.03 0.58 33.04
C SER A 30 3.96 1.79 33.08
N PRO A 31 5.16 1.73 32.44
CA PRO A 31 6.05 2.87 32.39
C PRO A 31 5.26 4.11 31.98
N PRO A 32 5.51 5.27 32.59
CA PRO A 32 4.85 6.50 32.16
C PRO A 32 5.05 6.65 30.66
N ILE A 33 3.95 6.87 29.94
CA ILE A 33 4.00 7.13 28.50
C ILE A 33 4.64 8.50 28.34
N THR A 34 5.97 8.52 28.13
CA THR A 34 6.78 9.74 28.02
C THR A 34 6.87 10.28 26.60
N GLU A 35 6.50 9.46 25.62
CA GLU A 35 6.60 9.78 24.18
C GLU A 35 5.21 10.11 23.62
N ASP A 36 5.17 11.03 22.65
CA ASP A 36 3.93 11.39 21.96
C ASP A 36 3.40 10.16 21.18
N PRO A 37 2.11 9.80 21.29
CA PRO A 37 1.51 8.72 20.50
C PRO A 37 1.80 8.76 19.00
N CYS A 38 2.07 9.95 18.46
CA CYS A 38 2.46 10.16 17.07
C CYS A 38 3.83 9.56 16.72
N GLU A 39 4.70 9.38 17.72
CA GLU A 39 6.08 8.89 17.57
C GLU A 39 6.19 7.37 17.68
N PHE A 40 5.13 6.68 18.12
CA PHE A 40 5.13 5.23 18.15
C PHE A 40 5.13 4.65 16.73
N GLU A 41 5.99 3.67 16.50
CA GLU A 41 6.11 2.98 15.21
C GLU A 41 4.87 2.15 14.83
N TRP A 42 3.86 2.06 15.71
CA TRP A 42 2.60 1.32 15.55
C TRP A 42 2.77 -0.01 14.78
N ARG A 43 3.76 -0.81 15.22
CA ARG A 43 4.11 -2.08 14.58
C ARG A 43 2.86 -2.97 14.47
N ASN A 44 2.68 -3.60 13.32
CA ASN A 44 1.51 -4.41 12.96
C ASN A 44 0.16 -3.67 12.77
N LEU A 45 0.05 -2.37 13.05
CA LEU A 45 -1.24 -1.67 12.89
C LEU A 45 -1.73 -1.71 11.43
N LYS A 46 -0.83 -1.41 10.47
CA LYS A 46 -1.13 -1.53 9.03
C LYS A 46 -1.62 -2.94 8.69
N LYS A 47 -0.95 -3.96 9.20
CA LYS A 47 -1.31 -5.38 8.98
C LYS A 47 -2.72 -5.68 9.50
N LEU A 48 -3.05 -5.27 10.73
CA LEU A 48 -4.37 -5.49 11.31
C LEU A 48 -5.47 -4.81 10.49
N ILE A 49 -5.26 -3.55 10.09
CA ILE A 49 -6.21 -2.81 9.25
C ILE A 49 -6.43 -3.54 7.93
N VAL A 50 -5.37 -3.93 7.23
CA VAL A 50 -5.48 -4.61 5.93
C VAL A 50 -6.17 -5.98 6.06
N LEU A 51 -5.92 -6.73 7.13
CA LEU A 51 -6.61 -7.99 7.37
C LEU A 51 -8.12 -7.80 7.58
N VAL A 52 -8.51 -6.84 8.41
CA VAL A 52 -9.93 -6.51 8.63
C VAL A 52 -10.60 -6.09 7.32
N LEU A 53 -9.97 -5.18 6.56
CA LEU A 53 -10.49 -4.73 5.28
C LEU A 53 -10.61 -5.88 4.27
N SER A 54 -9.64 -6.79 4.23
CA SER A 54 -9.68 -7.97 3.37
C SER A 54 -10.90 -8.86 3.66
N SER A 55 -11.23 -9.05 4.93
CA SER A 55 -12.42 -9.82 5.33
C SER A 55 -13.72 -9.10 4.97
N LEU A 56 -13.79 -7.78 5.16
CA LEU A 56 -15.00 -6.99 4.89
C LEU A 56 -15.29 -6.84 3.39
N VAL A 57 -14.25 -6.70 2.57
CA VAL A 57 -14.40 -6.43 1.14
C VAL A 57 -14.74 -7.68 0.34
N TRP A 58 -14.45 -8.87 0.87
CA TRP A 58 -14.68 -10.13 0.17
C TRP A 58 -16.16 -10.29 -0.21
N ARG A 59 -16.42 -10.33 -1.52
CA ARG A 59 -17.77 -10.44 -2.11
C ARG A 59 -18.76 -9.35 -1.67
N CYS A 60 -18.27 -8.17 -1.29
CA CYS A 60 -19.10 -7.06 -0.87
C CYS A 60 -18.86 -5.80 -1.73
N PRO A 61 -19.63 -5.58 -2.81
CA PRO A 61 -19.48 -4.42 -3.69
C PRO A 61 -19.65 -3.08 -2.97
N GLU A 62 -20.50 -3.03 -1.95
CA GLU A 62 -20.72 -1.82 -1.16
C GLU A 62 -19.44 -1.42 -0.41
N VAL A 63 -18.78 -2.37 0.25
CA VAL A 63 -17.49 -2.13 0.94
C VAL A 63 -16.39 -1.80 -0.08
N GLN A 64 -16.33 -2.50 -1.23
CA GLN A 64 -15.39 -2.16 -2.30
C GLN A 64 -15.52 -0.70 -2.75
N ASN A 65 -16.77 -0.22 -2.91
CA ASN A 65 -17.06 1.14 -3.33
C ASN A 65 -16.76 2.17 -2.22
N GLN A 66 -17.03 1.84 -0.96
CA GLN A 66 -16.68 2.71 0.18
C GLN A 66 -15.17 2.88 0.28
N ILE A 67 -14.41 1.79 0.21
CA ILE A 67 -12.94 1.84 0.22
C ILE A 67 -12.43 2.72 -0.94
N ARG A 68 -12.97 2.56 -2.16
CA ARG A 68 -12.64 3.42 -3.30
C ARG A 68 -12.92 4.90 -3.03
N LYS A 69 -14.13 5.24 -2.54
CA LYS A 69 -14.56 6.62 -2.28
C LYS A 69 -13.63 7.37 -1.31
N HIS A 70 -12.94 6.65 -0.44
CA HIS A 70 -12.02 7.21 0.55
C HIS A 70 -10.53 7.07 0.15
N GLY A 71 -10.22 6.80 -1.12
CA GLY A 71 -8.83 6.65 -1.60
C GLY A 71 -8.12 5.42 -1.03
N GLY A 72 -8.90 4.42 -0.59
CA GLY A 72 -8.37 3.24 0.07
C GLY A 72 -7.67 2.27 -0.89
N VAL A 73 -7.97 2.31 -2.20
CA VAL A 73 -7.32 1.44 -3.19
C VAL A 73 -5.82 1.78 -3.28
N GLU A 74 -5.51 3.06 -3.42
CA GLU A 74 -4.16 3.61 -3.45
C GLU A 74 -3.44 3.41 -2.12
N ALA A 75 -4.15 3.58 -1.00
CA ALA A 75 -3.61 3.34 0.34
C ALA A 75 -3.20 1.86 0.52
N ILE A 76 -4.03 0.90 0.11
CA ILE A 76 -3.68 -0.52 0.15
C ILE A 76 -2.53 -0.80 -0.84
N LEU A 77 -2.52 -0.19 -2.03
CA LEU A 77 -1.44 -0.36 -2.99
C LEU A 77 -0.09 0.10 -2.40
N SER A 78 -0.06 1.19 -1.65
CA SER A 78 1.15 1.68 -0.97
C SER A 78 1.75 0.66 0.01
N CYS A 79 0.91 -0.22 0.58
CA CYS A 79 1.32 -1.29 1.47
C CYS A 79 2.03 -2.47 0.77
N THR A 80 2.15 -2.44 -0.56
CA THR A 80 2.91 -3.45 -1.33
C THR A 80 4.41 -3.18 -1.39
N SER A 81 4.83 -2.02 -0.89
CA SER A 81 6.25 -1.66 -0.72
C SER A 81 6.90 -2.48 0.40
N PHE A 82 8.23 -2.52 0.41
CA PHE A 82 8.97 -3.20 1.48
C PHE A 82 8.65 -2.59 2.85
N ASP A 83 8.26 -3.44 3.81
CA ASP A 83 7.99 -3.07 5.19
C ASP A 83 8.86 -3.93 6.12
N ALA A 84 9.84 -3.29 6.77
CA ALA A 84 10.78 -3.96 7.66
C ALA A 84 10.13 -4.53 8.94
N HIS A 85 8.99 -3.96 9.36
CA HIS A 85 8.28 -4.37 10.56
C HIS A 85 7.28 -5.50 10.29
N ASN A 86 6.87 -5.66 9.04
CA ASN A 86 5.83 -6.59 8.62
C ASN A 86 6.28 -7.38 7.38
N PRO A 87 7.05 -8.47 7.54
CA PRO A 87 7.59 -9.25 6.41
C PRO A 87 6.54 -9.76 5.41
N TYR A 88 5.29 -9.94 5.85
CA TYR A 88 4.17 -10.41 5.04
C TYR A 88 3.16 -9.33 4.63
N MET A 89 3.52 -8.04 4.81
CA MET A 89 2.60 -6.94 4.52
C MET A 89 2.17 -6.92 3.05
N LYS A 90 3.13 -7.21 2.16
CA LYS A 90 2.90 -7.24 0.72
C LYS A 90 1.87 -8.30 0.34
N GLU A 91 1.96 -9.51 0.89
CA GLU A 91 1.04 -10.61 0.62
C GLU A 91 -0.37 -10.28 1.09
N HIS A 92 -0.50 -9.68 2.27
CA HIS A 92 -1.80 -9.23 2.79
C HIS A 92 -2.40 -8.11 1.93
N ALA A 93 -1.59 -7.13 1.52
CA ALA A 93 -2.03 -6.06 0.62
C ALA A 93 -2.47 -6.60 -0.74
N VAL A 94 -1.69 -7.51 -1.35
CA VAL A 94 -2.03 -8.15 -2.62
C VAL A 94 -3.34 -8.95 -2.52
N MET A 95 -3.57 -9.66 -1.41
CA MET A 95 -4.83 -10.35 -1.18
C MET A 95 -6.02 -9.38 -1.07
N CYS A 96 -5.87 -8.29 -0.32
CA CYS A 96 -6.89 -7.25 -0.20
C CYS A 96 -7.20 -6.62 -1.56
N LEU A 97 -6.17 -6.31 -2.36
CA LEU A 97 -6.30 -5.76 -3.72
C LEU A 97 -7.07 -6.72 -4.62
N LYS A 98 -6.76 -8.02 -4.58
CA LYS A 98 -7.51 -9.01 -5.35
C LYS A 98 -9.01 -8.91 -5.08
N PHE A 99 -9.41 -8.85 -3.81
CA PHE A 99 -10.83 -8.75 -3.44
C PHE A 99 -11.42 -7.37 -3.74
N LEU A 100 -10.64 -6.30 -3.65
CA LEU A 100 -11.08 -4.95 -4.02
C LEU A 100 -11.39 -4.81 -5.51
N LEU A 101 -10.62 -5.49 -6.36
CA LEU A 101 -10.69 -5.39 -7.81
C LEU A 101 -11.61 -6.45 -8.42
N GLU A 102 -11.88 -7.53 -7.71
CA GLU A 102 -12.72 -8.63 -8.19
C GLU A 102 -14.14 -8.13 -8.54
N ASN A 103 -14.49 -8.25 -9.83
CA ASN A 103 -15.76 -7.82 -10.42
C ASN A 103 -16.10 -6.33 -10.22
N ASN A 104 -15.10 -5.46 -10.00
CA ASN A 104 -15.31 -4.03 -9.80
C ASN A 104 -14.49 -3.18 -10.79
N LYS A 105 -15.11 -2.82 -11.93
CA LYS A 105 -14.46 -2.07 -13.00
C LYS A 105 -13.99 -0.68 -12.57
N GLU A 106 -14.77 -0.01 -11.71
CA GLU A 106 -14.40 1.32 -11.20
C GLU A 106 -13.13 1.26 -10.35
N ASN A 107 -12.96 0.19 -9.55
CA ASN A 107 -11.73 -0.01 -8.79
C ASN A 107 -10.56 -0.42 -9.70
N GLN A 108 -10.81 -1.23 -10.73
CA GLN A 108 -9.79 -1.60 -11.74
C GLN A 108 -9.26 -0.38 -12.49
N LYS A 109 -10.16 0.54 -12.85
CA LYS A 109 -9.80 1.78 -13.54
C LYS A 109 -8.78 2.62 -12.77
N ILE A 110 -8.88 2.69 -11.43
CA ILE A 110 -7.88 3.39 -10.62
C ILE A 110 -6.49 2.79 -10.82
N VAL A 111 -6.38 1.46 -10.84
CA VAL A 111 -5.09 0.79 -11.03
C VAL A 111 -4.56 1.03 -12.46
N GLU A 112 -5.43 0.97 -13.47
CA GLU A 112 -5.09 1.27 -14.88
C GLU A 112 -4.65 2.72 -15.11
N GLU A 113 -5.17 3.66 -14.31
CA GLU A 113 -4.78 5.07 -14.33
C GLU A 113 -3.41 5.31 -13.67
N LEU A 114 -2.96 4.39 -12.80
CA LEU A 114 -1.64 4.45 -12.14
C LEU A 114 -0.51 3.84 -12.98
N GLU A 115 -0.82 3.10 -14.05
CA GLU A 115 0.20 2.53 -14.93
C GLU A 115 0.97 3.64 -15.67
N ALA A 116 2.30 3.55 -15.66
CA ALA A 116 3.17 4.49 -16.35
C ALA A 116 3.00 4.35 -17.87
N ARG A 117 2.49 5.40 -18.54
CA ARG A 117 2.21 5.38 -19.99
C ARG A 117 3.29 6.03 -20.82
N GLU A 118 3.67 7.26 -20.45
CA GLU A 118 4.63 8.03 -21.24
C GLU A 118 5.52 8.91 -20.34
N VAL A 119 6.70 9.22 -20.85
CA VAL A 119 7.60 10.19 -20.23
C VAL A 119 7.25 11.56 -20.77
N VAL A 120 6.68 12.41 -19.92
CA VAL A 120 6.47 13.82 -20.26
C VAL A 120 7.83 14.52 -20.29
N ARG A 121 8.20 15.04 -21.46
CA ARG A 121 9.43 15.82 -21.63
C ARG A 121 9.23 17.22 -21.07
N ASP A 122 10.14 17.66 -20.22
CA ASP A 122 10.12 19.01 -19.67
C ASP A 122 10.51 20.05 -20.75
N GLU A 123 9.77 21.16 -20.79
CA GLU A 123 10.00 22.28 -21.72
C GLU A 123 11.39 22.89 -21.55
N SER A 124 11.94 22.82 -20.34
CA SER A 124 13.29 23.33 -20.06
C SER A 124 14.40 22.50 -20.73
N GLY A 125 14.11 21.27 -21.14
CA GLY A 125 15.02 20.38 -21.86
C GLY A 125 16.29 19.99 -21.09
N VAL A 126 16.29 20.05 -19.75
CA VAL A 126 17.49 19.80 -18.92
C VAL A 126 18.15 18.45 -19.18
N LEU A 127 17.36 17.38 -19.33
CA LEU A 127 17.90 16.04 -19.65
C LEU A 127 18.57 16.04 -21.03
N ALA A 128 17.90 16.60 -22.05
CA ALA A 128 18.45 16.67 -23.40
C ALA A 128 19.75 17.50 -23.47
N LYS A 129 19.82 18.62 -22.73
CA LYS A 129 21.02 19.46 -22.62
C LYS A 129 22.22 18.74 -22.03
N THR A 130 21.99 17.75 -21.17
CA THR A 130 23.05 16.92 -20.57
C THR A 130 23.31 15.64 -21.36
N GLY A 131 22.66 15.45 -22.52
CA GLY A 131 22.81 14.26 -23.35
C GLY A 131 22.11 13.02 -22.80
N HIS A 132 21.08 13.20 -21.97
CA HIS A 132 20.30 12.13 -21.36
C HIS A 132 18.83 12.17 -21.82
N GLU A 133 18.19 11.01 -21.80
CA GLU A 133 16.76 10.85 -22.05
C GLU A 133 16.14 9.98 -20.96
N ALA A 134 14.95 10.37 -20.51
CA ALA A 134 14.17 9.55 -19.60
C ALA A 134 13.30 8.58 -20.42
N VAL A 135 13.36 7.29 -20.06
CA VAL A 135 12.71 6.18 -20.77
C VAL A 135 12.03 5.28 -19.73
N ILE A 136 10.78 4.89 -20.01
CA ILE A 136 10.10 3.84 -19.23
C ILE A 136 10.62 2.49 -19.71
N ASP A 137 11.17 1.69 -18.81
CA ASP A 137 11.65 0.35 -19.14
C ASP A 137 10.49 -0.65 -19.37
N SER A 138 10.81 -1.87 -19.80
CA SER A 138 9.81 -2.93 -20.03
C SER A 138 9.06 -3.37 -18.77
N VAL A 139 9.49 -2.92 -17.59
CA VAL A 139 8.89 -3.22 -16.27
C VAL A 139 8.02 -2.03 -15.80
N GLY A 140 7.94 -0.95 -16.57
CA GLY A 140 7.17 0.24 -16.23
C GLY A 140 7.91 1.23 -15.32
N LYS A 141 9.21 1.04 -15.09
CA LYS A 141 10.02 1.91 -14.24
C LYS A 141 10.69 3.01 -15.06
N LEU A 142 10.67 4.23 -14.54
CA LEU A 142 11.38 5.36 -15.13
C LEU A 142 12.90 5.20 -14.97
N THR A 143 13.63 5.25 -16.09
CA THR A 143 15.09 5.17 -16.14
C THR A 143 15.66 6.35 -16.94
N ILE A 144 16.90 6.73 -16.67
CA ILE A 144 17.61 7.76 -17.44
C ILE A 144 18.73 7.07 -18.22
N GLN A 145 18.76 7.26 -19.54
CA GLN A 145 19.74 6.68 -20.45
C GLN A 145 20.46 7.79 -21.22
N LYS A 146 21.67 7.51 -21.71
CA LYS A 146 22.36 8.43 -22.62
C LYS A 146 21.60 8.48 -23.95
N ALA A 147 21.27 9.68 -24.43
CA ALA A 147 20.60 9.85 -25.71
C ALA A 147 21.47 9.26 -26.83
N VAL A 148 20.94 8.27 -27.55
CA VAL A 148 21.61 7.70 -28.73
C VAL A 148 21.49 8.74 -29.85
N PRO A 149 22.58 9.12 -30.53
CA PRO A 149 22.47 9.99 -31.70
C PRO A 149 21.66 9.24 -32.77
N SER A 150 20.47 9.75 -33.10
CA SER A 150 19.61 9.17 -34.13
C SER A 150 20.32 9.24 -35.49
N SER A 151 20.74 8.09 -35.99
CA SER A 151 21.07 7.86 -37.40
C SER A 151 19.80 7.91 -38.26
N SER A 152 19.17 9.09 -38.36
CA SER A 152 17.98 9.32 -39.22
C SER A 152 18.19 10.40 -40.27
N THR A 153 19.41 10.92 -40.45
CA THR A 153 19.74 11.90 -41.51
C THR A 153 20.46 11.29 -42.73
N ALA A 154 20.64 9.96 -42.80
CA ALA A 154 21.30 9.31 -43.94
C ALA A 154 20.36 8.91 -45.10
N SER A 155 19.04 8.95 -44.91
CA SER A 155 18.10 8.41 -45.91
C SER A 155 17.59 9.41 -46.95
N HIS A 156 17.82 10.72 -46.78
CA HIS A 156 17.26 11.74 -47.67
C HIS A 156 18.27 12.37 -48.65
N VAL A 157 19.55 12.01 -48.57
CA VAL A 157 20.61 12.56 -49.44
C VAL A 157 20.97 11.61 -50.59
N ALA A 158 20.54 10.34 -50.55
CA ALA A 158 20.93 9.35 -51.56
C ALA A 158 20.08 9.37 -52.84
N GLU A 159 18.95 10.09 -52.89
CA GLU A 159 18.06 10.10 -54.06
C GLU A 159 18.28 11.30 -55.00
N GLU A 160 19.11 12.27 -54.61
CA GLU A 160 19.35 13.51 -55.40
C GLU A 160 20.66 13.48 -56.22
N VAL A 161 21.43 12.38 -56.20
CA VAL A 161 22.75 12.28 -56.87
C VAL A 161 22.78 11.25 -58.03
N LEU A 162 21.61 10.87 -58.56
CA LEU A 162 21.50 9.95 -59.71
C LEU A 162 20.86 10.57 -60.96
N ASP A 163 20.55 11.87 -60.94
CA ASP A 163 20.10 12.64 -62.11
C ASP A 163 20.99 13.87 -62.32
N GLU A 164 22.28 13.65 -62.65
CA GLU A 164 23.11 14.55 -63.49
C GLU A 164 24.13 13.73 -64.31
#